data_AF-A0A934CW21-F1
#
_entry.id   AF-A0A934CW21-F1
#
_cell.length_a   1.000
_cell.length_b   1.000
_cell.length_c   1.000
_cell.angle_alpha   90.00
_cell.angle_beta   90.00
_cell.angle_gamma   90.00
#
_symmetry.space_group_name_H-M   'P 1'
#
loop_
_entity.id
_entity.type
_entity.pdbx_description
1 polymer ?
#
loop_
_entity_poly.entity_id
_entity_poly.type
_entity_poly.pdbx_seq_one_letter_code
_entity_poly.pdbx_strand_id
1 'polypeptide(L)'
;MKTLIIILLFTALLSSFAFAGEIYGTIKKGGKPVGGETANVKCNNFSGSVKTDAYGSYTLHVPVAGECKITVGGSSIGIYSFESAARYNLILENNGTLRME
;
A
#
# COMPACT_ATOMS: atom_id res chain seq x y z
N MET A 1 8.34 26.99 37.98
CA MET A 1 7.41 25.83 37.91
C MET A 1 6.32 26.03 36.85
N LYS A 2 5.59 27.15 36.82
CA LYS A 2 4.57 27.43 35.78
C LYS A 2 5.10 27.40 34.34
N THR A 3 6.27 28.02 34.08
CA THR A 3 6.92 28.03 32.76
C THR A 3 7.36 26.64 32.28
N LEU A 4 7.81 25.77 33.20
CA LEU A 4 8.17 24.38 32.92
C LEU A 4 6.95 23.54 32.53
N ILE A 5 5.81 23.76 33.18
CA ILE A 5 4.54 23.09 32.86
C ILE A 5 4.02 23.52 31.48
N ILE A 6 4.17 24.81 31.12
CA ILE A 6 3.73 25.34 29.82
C ILE A 6 4.57 24.74 28.68
N ILE A 7 5.89 24.60 28.87
CA ILE A 7 6.78 23.98 27.87
C ILE A 7 6.44 22.50 27.69
N LEU A 8 6.19 21.78 28.79
CA LEU A 8 5.81 20.36 28.74
C LEU A 8 4.46 20.14 28.04
N LEU A 9 3.50 21.05 28.24
CA LEU A 9 2.18 20.99 27.59
C LEU A 9 2.27 21.29 26.08
N PHE A 10 3.21 22.14 25.67
CA PHE A 10 3.41 22.49 24.26
C PHE A 10 4.03 21.36 23.44
N THR A 11 4.92 20.55 24.06
CA THR A 11 5.51 19.39 23.39
C THR A 11 4.54 18.23 23.18
N ALA A 12 3.50 18.12 24.02
CA ALA A 12 2.48 17.06 23.90
C ALA A 12 1.49 17.31 22.74
N LEU A 13 1.38 18.54 22.24
CA LEU A 13 0.51 18.90 21.11
C LEU A 13 1.12 18.62 19.74
N LEU A 14 2.38 18.18 19.68
CA LEU A 14 3.13 17.92 18.45
C LEU A 14 3.14 16.44 18.05
N SER A 15 2.25 15.60 18.60
CA SER A 15 2.04 14.25 18.07
C SER A 15 1.40 14.34 16.68
N SER A 16 2.26 14.53 15.67
CA SER A 16 1.91 14.59 14.27
C SER A 16 1.18 13.32 13.87
N PHE A 17 0.08 13.47 13.13
CA PHE A 17 -0.59 12.36 12.48
C PHE A 17 0.38 11.67 11.51
N ALA A 18 0.89 10.49 11.88
CA ALA A 18 1.67 9.66 11.00
C ALA A 18 0.71 8.91 10.06
N PHE A 19 0.38 9.53 8.94
CA PHE A 19 -0.47 8.92 7.90
C PHE A 19 0.37 8.00 7.03
N ALA A 20 0.53 6.76 7.47
CA ALA A 20 1.44 5.82 6.83
C ALA A 20 0.81 4.42 6.79
N GLY A 21 -0.10 4.24 5.83
CA GLY A 21 -0.77 2.96 5.61
C GLY A 21 0.08 1.98 4.83
N GLU A 22 -0.33 0.72 4.85
CA GLU A 22 0.28 -0.35 4.05
C GLU A 22 -0.72 -0.87 3.04
N ILE A 23 -0.29 -1.04 1.79
CA ILE A 23 -1.04 -1.79 0.80
C ILE A 23 -0.40 -3.17 0.72
N TYR A 24 -1.16 -4.20 1.07
CA TYR A 24 -0.66 -5.57 1.11
C TYR A 24 -1.64 -6.55 0.49
N GLY A 25 -1.18 -7.76 0.18
CA GLY A 25 -2.05 -8.81 -0.33
C GLY A 25 -1.29 -9.87 -1.10
N THR A 26 -1.99 -10.57 -1.99
CA THR A 26 -1.41 -11.66 -2.78
C THR A 26 -1.71 -11.50 -4.27
N ILE A 27 -0.79 -11.91 -5.13
CA ILE A 27 -1.00 -12.00 -6.58
C ILE A 27 -1.03 -13.48 -6.98
N LYS A 28 -2.10 -13.88 -7.65
CA LYS A 28 -2.27 -15.22 -8.23
C LYS A 28 -2.43 -15.14 -9.74
N LYS A 29 -2.00 -16.18 -10.45
CA LYS A 29 -2.23 -16.39 -11.88
C LYS A 29 -2.64 -17.82 -12.12
N GLY A 30 -3.79 -18.02 -12.79
CA GLY A 30 -4.34 -19.35 -13.03
C GLY A 30 -4.55 -20.17 -11.74
N GLY A 31 -4.95 -19.51 -10.64
CA GLY A 31 -5.19 -20.14 -9.34
C GLY A 31 -3.92 -20.44 -8.52
N LYS A 32 -2.71 -20.12 -9.02
CA LYS A 32 -1.45 -20.34 -8.31
C LYS A 32 -0.81 -19.00 -7.88
N PRO A 33 -0.17 -18.93 -6.70
CA PRO A 33 0.58 -17.75 -6.30
C PRO A 33 1.75 -17.48 -7.26
N VAL A 34 2.05 -16.20 -7.51
CA VAL A 34 3.13 -15.78 -8.42
C VAL A 34 4.19 -15.02 -7.65
N GLY A 35 5.35 -15.64 -7.45
CA GLY A 35 6.51 -14.98 -6.84
C GLY A 35 7.40 -14.23 -7.83
N GLY A 36 8.04 -13.17 -7.35
CA GLY A 36 8.94 -12.32 -8.14
C GLY A 36 8.23 -11.35 -9.10
N GLU A 37 6.90 -11.33 -9.12
CA GLU A 37 6.10 -10.40 -9.91
C GLU A 37 6.16 -9.00 -9.29
N THR A 38 6.24 -7.96 -10.13
CA THR A 38 6.39 -6.58 -9.62
C THR A 38 5.03 -5.89 -9.57
N ALA A 39 4.59 -5.54 -8.36
CA ALA A 39 3.45 -4.68 -8.12
C ALA A 39 3.90 -3.23 -8.03
N ASN A 40 3.45 -2.39 -8.97
CA ASN A 40 3.72 -0.96 -8.96
C ASN A 40 2.47 -0.22 -8.46
N VAL A 41 2.60 0.59 -7.42
CA VAL A 41 1.50 1.40 -6.89
C VAL A 41 1.81 2.86 -7.17
N LYS A 42 0.87 3.54 -7.83
CA LYS A 42 0.93 4.97 -8.12
C LYS A 42 -0.28 5.67 -7.53
N CYS A 43 -0.03 6.60 -6.62
CA CYS A 43 -1.00 7.53 -6.06
C CYS A 43 -0.66 8.95 -6.55
N ASN A 44 -1.43 9.96 -6.14
CA ASN A 44 -1.21 11.36 -6.58
C ASN A 44 0.23 11.85 -6.37
N ASN A 45 0.76 11.71 -5.14
CA ASN A 45 2.09 12.21 -4.76
C ASN A 45 3.06 11.09 -4.34
N PHE A 46 2.74 9.84 -4.66
CA PHE A 46 3.56 8.69 -4.28
C PHE A 46 3.61 7.67 -5.43
N SER A 47 4.79 7.11 -5.64
CA SER A 47 4.99 5.97 -6.53
C SER A 47 5.95 5.00 -5.85
N GLY A 48 5.56 3.74 -5.76
CA GLY A 48 6.35 2.69 -5.15
C GLY A 48 6.22 1.38 -5.93
N SER A 49 7.21 0.51 -5.79
CA SER A 49 7.16 -0.83 -6.36
C SER A 49 7.63 -1.85 -5.34
N VAL A 50 7.01 -3.02 -5.38
CA VAL A 50 7.36 -4.16 -4.54
C VAL A 50 7.31 -5.43 -5.37
N LYS A 51 8.25 -6.34 -5.14
CA LYS A 51 8.21 -7.69 -5.72
C LYS A 51 7.49 -8.63 -4.78
N THR A 52 6.68 -9.53 -5.34
CA THR A 52 6.05 -10.59 -4.56
C THR A 52 7.07 -11.60 -4.05
N ASP A 53 6.81 -12.15 -2.86
CA ASP A 53 7.57 -13.26 -2.29
C ASP A 53 7.27 -14.60 -3.00
N ALA A 54 7.91 -15.69 -2.57
CA ALA A 54 7.71 -17.02 -3.16
C ALA A 54 6.26 -17.53 -3.11
N TYR A 55 5.42 -16.96 -2.23
CA TYR A 55 4.01 -17.29 -2.05
C TYR A 55 3.07 -16.27 -2.71
N GLY A 56 3.62 -15.36 -3.51
CA GLY A 56 2.85 -14.34 -4.20
C GLY A 56 2.40 -13.17 -3.32
N SER A 57 2.87 -13.09 -2.07
CA SER A 57 2.50 -12.02 -1.15
C SER A 57 3.31 -10.76 -1.42
N TYR A 58 2.70 -9.60 -1.26
CA TYR A 58 3.35 -8.30 -1.35
C TYR A 58 2.88 -7.39 -0.23
N THR A 59 3.76 -6.50 0.22
CA THR A 59 3.46 -5.43 1.19
C THR A 59 4.24 -4.19 0.78
N LEU A 60 3.56 -3.08 0.58
CA LEU A 60 4.14 -1.80 0.23
C LEU A 60 3.67 -0.73 1.21
N HIS A 61 4.62 -0.02 1.80
CA HIS A 61 4.33 1.13 2.63
C HIS A 61 3.97 2.35 1.76
N VAL A 62 2.82 2.96 2.03
CA VAL A 62 2.29 4.09 1.28
C VAL A 62 1.99 5.25 2.23
N PRO A 63 2.81 6.32 2.25
CA PRO A 63 2.72 7.43 3.20
C PRO A 63 1.63 8.44 2.85
N VAL A 64 0.67 8.07 2.00
CA VAL A 64 -0.42 8.93 1.55
C VAL A 64 -1.72 8.14 1.50
N ALA A 65 -2.80 8.73 2.00
CA ALA A 65 -4.15 8.21 1.78
C ALA A 65 -4.75 8.82 0.50
N GLY A 66 -5.62 8.07 -0.18
CA GLY A 66 -6.30 8.53 -1.39
C GLY A 66 -6.37 7.49 -2.51
N GLU A 67 -6.89 7.92 -3.65
CA GLU A 67 -6.98 7.08 -4.84
C GLU A 67 -5.59 6.73 -5.39
N CYS A 68 -5.40 5.45 -5.67
CA CYS A 68 -4.17 4.90 -6.20
C CYS A 68 -4.49 3.92 -7.32
N LYS A 69 -3.47 3.56 -8.09
CA LYS A 69 -3.53 2.57 -9.15
C LYS A 69 -2.42 1.56 -8.92
N ILE A 70 -2.79 0.28 -8.88
CA ILE A 70 -1.83 -0.82 -8.81
C ILE A 70 -1.70 -1.46 -10.19
N THR A 71 -0.46 -1.65 -10.64
CA THR A 71 -0.10 -2.24 -11.92
C THR A 71 0.73 -3.49 -11.71
N VAL A 72 0.31 -4.59 -12.31
CA VAL A 72 0.91 -5.92 -12.22
C VAL A 72 0.90 -6.54 -13.62
N GLY A 73 2.03 -7.07 -14.11
CA GLY A 73 2.08 -7.74 -15.42
C GLY A 73 1.63 -6.86 -16.61
N GLY A 74 1.73 -5.53 -16.49
CA GLY A 74 1.29 -4.57 -17.52
C GLY A 74 -0.18 -4.12 -17.42
N SER A 75 -0.97 -4.72 -16.53
CA SER A 75 -2.37 -4.36 -16.31
C SER A 75 -2.60 -3.64 -15.01
N SER A 76 -3.58 -2.74 -14.99
CA SER A 76 -3.80 -1.83 -13.86
C SER A 76 -5.24 -1.84 -13.36
N ILE A 77 -5.42 -1.68 -12.06
CA ILE A 77 -6.72 -1.52 -11.42
C ILE A 77 -6.67 -0.39 -10.38
N GLY A 78 -7.80 0.30 -10.19
CA GLY A 78 -7.96 1.32 -9.16
C GLY A 78 -8.06 0.69 -7.78
N ILE A 79 -7.32 1.25 -6.82
CA ILE A 79 -7.36 0.89 -5.40
C ILE A 79 -7.35 2.17 -4.56
N TYR A 80 -7.53 2.03 -3.25
CA TYR A 80 -7.51 3.17 -2.34
C TYR A 80 -6.49 2.92 -1.23
N SER A 81 -5.61 3.89 -1.00
CA SER A 81 -4.71 3.87 0.15
C SER A 81 -5.41 4.52 1.33
N PHE A 82 -5.35 3.88 2.49
CA PHE A 82 -5.89 4.40 3.73
C PHE A 82 -4.74 4.69 4.70
N GLU A 83 -5.04 5.37 5.80
CA GLU A 83 -4.07 5.58 6.89
C GLU A 83 -3.76 4.26 7.62
N SER A 84 -4.70 3.32 7.58
CA SER A 84 -4.54 1.95 8.05
C SER A 84 -4.16 0.99 6.92
N ALA A 85 -3.66 -0.18 7.27
CA ALA A 85 -3.34 -1.22 6.29
C ALA A 85 -4.58 -1.65 5.47
N ALA A 86 -4.42 -1.72 4.16
CA ALA A 86 -5.45 -2.06 3.18
C ALA A 86 -5.03 -3.32 2.40
N ARG A 87 -5.91 -4.32 2.41
CA ARG A 87 -5.63 -5.60 1.75
C ARG A 87 -6.25 -5.65 0.35
N TYR A 88 -5.44 -6.00 -0.64
CA TYR A 88 -5.86 -6.24 -2.01
C TYR A 88 -5.31 -7.58 -2.51
N ASN A 89 -6.17 -8.58 -2.65
CA ASN A 89 -5.81 -9.82 -3.32
C ASN A 89 -6.12 -9.67 -4.80
N LEU A 90 -5.15 -10.00 -5.66
CA LEU A 90 -5.21 -9.77 -7.10
C LEU A 90 -5.08 -11.08 -7.87
N ILE A 91 -5.90 -11.21 -8.91
CA ILE A 91 -5.80 -12.28 -9.89
C ILE A 91 -5.35 -11.66 -11.21
N LEU A 92 -4.17 -12.06 -11.66
CA LEU A 92 -3.67 -11.80 -13.01
C LEU A 92 -4.11 -12.95 -13.91
N GLU A 93 -5.02 -12.66 -14.83
CA GLU A 93 -5.54 -13.62 -15.77
C GLU A 93 -4.55 -13.93 -16.91
N ASN A 94 -4.73 -15.07 -17.56
CA ASN A 94 -3.90 -15.45 -18.70
C ASN A 94 -4.07 -14.50 -19.91
N ASN A 95 -5.22 -13.85 -20.02
CA ASN A 95 -5.48 -12.81 -21.03
C ASN A 95 -4.88 -11.45 -20.65
N GLY A 96 -4.09 -11.38 -19.57
CA GLY A 96 -3.48 -10.16 -19.07
C GLY A 96 -4.43 -9.28 -18.24
N THR A 97 -5.69 -9.65 -18.02
CA THR A 97 -6.61 -8.84 -17.21
C THR A 97 -6.25 -8.94 -15.72
N LEU A 98 -6.28 -7.80 -15.01
CA LEU A 98 -6.11 -7.75 -13.57
C LEU A 98 -7.48 -7.55 -12.91
N ARG A 99 -7.81 -8.36 -11.90
CA ARG A 99 -9.02 -8.22 -11.10
C ARG A 99 -8.75 -8.46 -9.62
N MET A 100 -9.65 -8.01 -8.77
CA MET A 100 -9.64 -8.35 -7.34
C MET A 100 -10.17 -9.77 -7.15
N GLU A 101 -9.57 -10.52 -6.23
CA GLU A 101 -10.08 -11.81 -5.75
C GLU A 101 -11.26 -11.62 -4.79
#